data_AF-A0A1G9BAC3-F1
#
_entry.id   AF-A0A1G9BAC3-F1
#
_cell.length_a   1.000
_cell.length_b   1.000
_cell.length_c   1.000
_cell.angle_alpha   90.00
_cell.angle_beta   90.00
_cell.angle_gamma   90.00
#
_symmetry.space_group_name_H-M   'P 1'
#
loop_
_entity.id
_entity.type
_entity.pdbx_description
1 polymer ?
#
loop_
_entity_poly.entity_id
_entity_poly.type
_entity_poly.pdbx_seq_one_letter_code
_entity_poly.pdbx_strand_id
1 'polypeptide(L)'
;MHKSTTPETSGENVGQYFDQAAEIYRSSSKEMTDIVREIGDGKTDRAKKLGPILTEIRKASMAMMEEARNVEDLRRKLVGDVHEQSLDLAGARNEIGRRMARIRAASGAGSVS
;
A
#
# COMPACT_ATOMS: atom_id res chain seq x y z
N MET A 1 -31.73 6.87 3.17
CA MET A 1 -31.00 6.24 2.04
C MET A 1 -29.51 6.33 2.33
N HIS A 2 -28.96 5.35 3.05
CA HIS A 2 -27.52 5.25 3.27
C HIS A 2 -26.93 4.44 2.12
N LYS A 3 -26.16 5.08 1.23
CA LYS A 3 -25.30 4.38 0.28
C LYS A 3 -24.06 3.91 1.05
N SER A 4 -24.05 2.65 1.42
CA SER A 4 -22.85 1.89 1.76
C SER A 4 -21.96 1.84 0.52
N THR A 5 -20.89 2.63 0.51
CA THR A 5 -19.85 2.56 -0.52
C THR A 5 -18.88 1.49 -0.07
N THR A 6 -18.91 0.35 -0.74
CA THR A 6 -17.94 -0.75 -0.58
C THR A 6 -16.55 -0.27 -1.02
N PRO A 7 -15.47 -0.54 -0.27
CA PRO A 7 -14.11 -0.14 -0.63
C PRO A 7 -13.41 -1.20 -1.51
N GLU A 8 -14.13 -1.92 -2.35
CA GLU A 8 -13.55 -3.03 -3.12
C GLU A 8 -12.73 -2.58 -4.34
N THR A 9 -12.81 -1.30 -4.74
CA THR A 9 -12.18 -0.84 -5.99
C THR A 9 -10.72 -0.35 -5.85
N SER A 10 -10.17 -0.25 -4.63
CA SER A 10 -8.98 0.60 -4.42
C SER A 10 -7.62 -0.11 -4.51
N GLY A 11 -7.56 -1.45 -4.50
CA GLY A 11 -6.28 -2.17 -4.47
C GLY A 11 -5.75 -2.57 -5.86
N GLU A 12 -6.62 -3.15 -6.69
CA GLU A 12 -6.22 -3.70 -8.01
C GLU A 12 -5.88 -2.62 -9.03
N ASN A 13 -6.56 -1.46 -8.98
CA ASN A 13 -6.34 -0.36 -9.92
C ASN A 13 -5.03 0.39 -9.62
N VAL A 14 -4.59 0.38 -8.37
CA VAL A 14 -3.45 1.17 -7.88
C VAL A 14 -2.11 0.56 -8.33
N GLY A 15 -1.97 -0.76 -8.29
CA GLY A 15 -0.79 -1.46 -8.85
C GLY A 15 -0.64 -1.28 -10.36
N GLN A 16 -1.77 -1.19 -11.09
CA GLN A 16 -1.77 -1.05 -12.55
C GLN A 16 -1.13 0.27 -13.01
N TYR A 17 -1.34 1.38 -12.28
CA TYR A 17 -0.74 2.67 -12.62
C TYR A 17 0.78 2.65 -12.45
N PHE A 18 1.28 1.99 -11.40
CA PHE A 18 2.72 1.83 -11.20
C PHE A 18 3.36 1.00 -12.32
N ASP A 19 2.74 -0.13 -12.67
CA ASP A 19 3.24 -1.01 -13.72
C ASP A 19 3.28 -0.30 -15.08
N GLN A 20 2.22 0.44 -15.39
CA GLN A 20 2.14 1.25 -16.61
C GLN A 20 3.23 2.35 -16.61
N ALA A 21 3.41 3.07 -15.50
CA ALA A 21 4.46 4.09 -15.39
C ALA A 21 5.86 3.48 -15.53
N ALA A 22 6.09 2.31 -14.94
CA ALA A 22 7.36 1.59 -15.05
C ALA A 22 7.62 1.11 -16.48
N GLU A 23 6.60 0.69 -17.21
CA GLU A 23 6.72 0.34 -18.63
C GLU A 23 7.06 1.56 -19.49
N ILE A 24 6.35 2.68 -19.32
CA ILE A 24 6.63 3.95 -20.03
C ILE A 24 8.07 4.39 -19.74
N TYR A 25 8.50 4.34 -18.49
CA TYR A 25 9.86 4.69 -18.09
C TYR A 25 10.90 3.82 -18.81
N ARG A 26 10.75 2.49 -18.76
CA ARG A 26 11.70 1.56 -19.40
C ARG A 26 11.75 1.76 -20.92
N SER A 27 10.59 1.88 -21.56
CA SER A 27 10.48 2.09 -23.01
C SER A 27 11.13 3.41 -23.43
N SER A 28 10.80 4.51 -22.74
CA SER A 28 11.32 5.84 -23.02
C SER A 28 12.82 5.95 -22.74
N SER A 29 13.32 5.30 -21.68
CA SER A 29 14.76 5.24 -21.36
C SER A 29 15.57 4.53 -22.45
N LYS A 30 15.02 3.43 -23.00
CA LYS A 30 15.61 2.73 -24.13
C LYS A 30 15.66 3.62 -25.38
N GLU A 31 14.55 4.26 -25.72
CA GLU A 31 14.50 5.15 -26.89
C GLU A 31 15.44 6.35 -26.74
N MET A 32 15.53 6.94 -25.55
CA MET A 32 16.49 8.00 -25.24
C MET A 32 17.93 7.53 -25.48
N THR A 33 18.29 6.34 -24.99
CA THR A 33 19.63 5.76 -25.15
C THR A 33 19.97 5.57 -26.63
N ASP A 34 19.01 5.08 -27.42
CA ASP A 34 19.18 4.92 -28.87
C ASP A 34 19.38 6.25 -29.58
N ILE A 35 18.61 7.28 -29.24
CA ILE A 35 18.76 8.61 -29.84
C ILE A 35 20.10 9.25 -29.46
N VAL A 36 20.53 9.13 -28.21
CA VAL A 36 21.84 9.65 -27.77
C VAL A 36 22.98 9.00 -28.57
N ARG A 37 22.91 7.68 -28.80
CA ARG A 37 23.87 6.96 -29.64
C ARG A 37 23.88 7.48 -31.07
N GLU A 38 22.70 7.61 -31.70
CA GLU A 38 22.58 8.10 -33.08
C GLU A 38 23.10 9.53 -33.26
N ILE A 39 22.90 10.41 -32.27
CA ILE A 39 23.46 11.76 -32.26
C ILE A 39 24.99 11.70 -32.21
N GLY A 40 25.57 10.80 -31.41
CA GLY A 40 27.01 10.54 -31.36
C GLY A 40 27.58 10.10 -32.70
N ASP A 41 26.80 9.37 -33.50
CA ASP A 41 27.13 8.95 -34.87
C ASP A 41 26.93 10.07 -35.92
N GLY A 42 26.62 11.30 -35.49
CA GLY A 42 26.41 12.46 -36.36
C GLY A 42 25.00 12.58 -36.94
N LYS A 43 24.05 11.72 -36.57
CA LYS A 43 22.65 11.76 -37.03
C LYS A 43 21.81 12.71 -36.16
N THR A 44 22.11 14.00 -36.25
CA THR A 44 21.53 15.03 -35.38
C THR A 44 20.04 15.29 -35.59
N ASP A 45 19.47 14.85 -36.71
CA ASP A 45 18.04 15.04 -37.00
C ASP A 45 17.12 14.42 -35.95
N ARG A 46 17.57 13.33 -35.30
CA ARG A 46 16.81 12.68 -34.23
C ARG A 46 16.88 13.40 -32.88
N ALA A 47 17.77 14.38 -32.69
CA ALA A 47 17.88 15.13 -31.44
C ALA A 47 16.57 15.82 -31.04
N LYS A 48 15.75 16.22 -32.02
CA LYS A 48 14.43 16.82 -31.79
C LYS A 48 13.46 15.87 -31.06
N LYS A 49 13.68 14.55 -31.12
CA LYS A 49 12.85 13.54 -30.43
C LYS A 49 13.17 13.39 -28.94
N LEU A 50 14.30 13.93 -28.45
CA LEU A 50 14.67 13.82 -27.03
C LEU A 50 13.73 14.58 -26.10
N GLY A 51 13.26 15.77 -26.50
CA GLY A 51 12.40 16.61 -25.66
C GLY A 51 11.11 15.91 -25.21
N PRO A 52 10.31 15.34 -26.15
CA PRO A 52 9.13 14.55 -25.81
C PRO A 52 9.45 13.34 -24.91
N ILE A 53 10.51 12.59 -25.19
CA ILE A 53 10.90 11.41 -24.41
C ILE A 53 11.27 11.78 -22.97
N LEU A 54 12.04 12.85 -22.78
CA LEU A 54 12.38 13.37 -21.45
C LEU A 54 11.13 13.81 -20.67
N THR A 55 10.12 14.32 -21.37
CA THR A 55 8.84 14.70 -20.78
C THR A 55 8.08 13.47 -20.29
N GLU A 56 8.02 12.40 -21.09
CA GLU A 56 7.38 11.14 -20.69
C GLU A 56 8.11 10.45 -19.54
N ILE A 57 9.45 10.42 -19.55
CA ILE A 57 10.25 9.93 -18.40
C ILE A 57 9.93 10.71 -17.14
N ARG A 58 9.83 12.05 -17.21
CA ARG A 58 9.49 12.89 -16.07
C ARG A 58 8.10 12.57 -15.52
N LYS A 59 7.09 12.42 -16.39
CA LYS A 59 5.72 12.06 -15.99
C LYS A 59 5.67 10.69 -15.31
N ALA A 60 6.30 9.68 -15.92
CA ALA A 60 6.38 8.33 -15.36
C ALA A 60 7.06 8.34 -13.98
N SER A 61 8.15 9.09 -13.83
CA SER A 61 8.86 9.23 -12.55
C SER A 61 7.98 9.84 -11.47
N MET A 62 7.21 10.89 -11.80
CA MET A 62 6.29 11.53 -10.87
C MET A 62 5.17 10.57 -10.42
N ALA A 63 4.59 9.82 -11.36
CA ALA A 63 3.55 8.83 -11.05
C ALA A 63 4.07 7.72 -10.11
N MET A 64 5.27 7.21 -10.36
CA MET A 64 5.89 6.20 -9.48
C MET A 64 6.18 6.75 -8.08
N MET A 65 6.57 8.03 -7.94
CA MET A 65 6.79 8.68 -6.65
C MET A 65 5.49 8.89 -5.87
N GLU A 66 4.42 9.30 -6.56
CA GLU A 66 3.09 9.43 -5.96
C GLU A 66 2.62 8.08 -5.43
N GLU A 67 2.83 7.01 -6.20
CA GLU A 67 2.41 5.69 -5.79
C GLU A 67 3.24 5.14 -4.62
N ALA A 68 4.56 5.37 -4.60
CA ALA A 68 5.38 5.04 -3.45
C ALA A 68 4.90 5.75 -2.17
N ARG A 69 4.41 6.99 -2.29
CA ARG A 69 3.81 7.72 -1.16
C ARG A 69 2.49 7.10 -0.71
N ASN A 70 1.63 6.71 -1.65
CA ASN A 70 0.36 6.05 -1.37
C ASN A 70 0.57 4.72 -0.62
N VAL A 71 1.52 3.89 -1.07
CA VAL A 71 1.89 2.63 -0.42
C VAL A 71 2.36 2.87 1.01
N GLU A 72 3.19 3.88 1.23
CA GLU A 72 3.69 4.22 2.56
C GLU A 72 2.58 4.76 3.48
N ASP A 73 1.64 5.55 2.95
CA ASP A 73 0.46 6.00 3.69
C ASP A 73 -0.46 4.83 4.07
N LEU A 74 -0.68 3.89 3.15
CA LEU A 74 -1.45 2.67 3.42
C LEU A 74 -0.75 1.80 4.48
N ARG A 75 0.58 1.66 4.38
CA ARG A 75 1.39 0.94 5.38
C ARG A 75 1.25 1.56 6.76
N ARG A 76 1.33 2.89 6.87
CA ARG A 76 1.15 3.60 8.15
C ARG A 76 -0.23 3.39 8.75
N LYS A 77 -1.29 3.49 7.94
CA LYS A 77 -2.67 3.26 8.39
C LYS A 77 -2.85 1.83 8.91
N LEU A 78 -2.35 0.83 8.18
CA LEU A 78 -2.43 -0.57 8.59
C LEU A 78 -1.72 -0.82 9.93
N VAL A 79 -0.53 -0.24 10.13
CA VAL A 79 0.21 -0.38 11.40
C VAL A 79 -0.48 0.37 12.54
N GLY A 80 -1.05 1.55 12.28
CA GLY A 80 -1.81 2.34 13.24
C GLY A 80 -3.08 1.63 13.73
N ASP A 81 -3.85 1.04 12.81
CA ASP A 81 -5.06 0.27 13.13
C ASP A 81 -4.76 -0.96 14.01
N VAL A 82 -3.61 -1.61 13.79
CA VAL A 82 -3.19 -2.76 14.60
C VAL A 82 -2.90 -2.38 16.06
N HIS A 83 -2.45 -1.15 16.33
CA HIS A 83 -2.24 -0.67 17.71
C HIS A 83 -3.55 -0.25 18.40
N GLU A 84 -4.51 0.31 17.67
CA GLU A 84 -5.82 0.68 18.26
C GLU A 84 -6.68 -0.55 18.62
N GLN A 85 -6.48 -1.68 17.95
CA GLN A 85 -7.21 -2.93 18.22
C GLN A 85 -6.49 -3.88 19.20
N SER A 86 -5.68 -3.36 20.12
CA SER A 86 -5.04 -4.19 21.14
C SER A 86 -6.10 -4.80 22.08
N LEU A 87 -6.30 -6.12 21.99
CA LEU A 87 -7.09 -6.88 22.96
C LEU A 87 -6.49 -6.73 24.37
N ASP A 88 -7.28 -6.33 25.36
CA ASP A 88 -6.88 -6.35 26.77
C ASP A 88 -6.84 -7.79 27.31
N LEU A 89 -5.75 -8.49 27.01
CA LEU A 89 -5.53 -9.87 27.45
C LEU A 89 -5.36 -9.96 28.97
N ALA A 90 -4.90 -8.89 29.63
CA ALA A 90 -4.75 -8.86 31.08
C ALA A 90 -6.12 -8.78 31.77
N GLY A 91 -6.99 -7.87 31.32
CA GLY A 91 -8.38 -7.79 31.77
C GLY A 91 -9.16 -9.06 31.49
N ALA A 92 -9.03 -9.64 30.29
CA ALA A 92 -9.66 -10.90 29.94
C ALA A 92 -9.22 -12.05 30.88
N ARG A 93 -7.91 -12.14 31.17
CA ARG A 93 -7.37 -13.13 32.11
C ARG A 93 -7.95 -12.97 33.52
N ASN A 94 -8.04 -11.72 33.99
CA ASN A 94 -8.61 -11.42 35.31
C ASN A 94 -10.08 -11.84 35.39
N GLU A 95 -10.87 -11.56 34.35
CA GLU A 95 -12.28 -11.93 34.31
C GLU A 95 -12.48 -13.45 34.26
N ILE A 96 -11.69 -14.17 33.46
CA ILE A 96 -11.69 -15.65 33.44
C ILE A 96 -11.35 -16.20 34.84
N GLY A 97 -10.31 -15.67 35.48
CA GLY A 97 -9.91 -16.09 36.83
C GLY A 97 -11.02 -15.91 37.86
N ARG A 98 -11.72 -14.76 37.83
CA ARG A 98 -12.87 -14.49 38.71
C ARG A 98 -14.02 -15.47 38.46
N ARG A 99 -14.34 -15.77 37.21
CA ARG A 99 -15.38 -16.76 36.87
C ARG A 99 -15.02 -18.16 37.36
N MET A 100 -13.77 -18.58 37.16
CA MET A 100 -13.28 -19.87 37.65
C MET A 100 -13.26 -19.95 39.18
N ALA A 101 -12.93 -18.85 39.87
CA ALA A 101 -13.03 -18.79 41.33
C ALA A 101 -14.48 -18.93 41.81
N ARG A 102 -15.43 -18.24 41.17
CA ARG A 102 -16.87 -18.39 41.46
C ARG A 102 -17.36 -19.81 41.23
N ILE A 103 -16.99 -20.44 40.11
CA ILE A 103 -17.35 -21.83 39.82
C ILE A 103 -16.81 -22.77 40.90
N ARG A 104 -15.53 -22.64 41.28
CA ARG A 104 -14.93 -23.46 42.35
C ARG A 104 -15.62 -23.25 43.70
N ALA A 105 -15.96 -22.01 44.05
CA ALA A 105 -16.70 -21.71 45.27
C ALA A 105 -18.09 -22.35 45.27
N ALA A 106 -18.81 -22.27 44.15
CA ALA A 106 -20.12 -22.91 43.99
C ALA A 106 -20.04 -24.45 44.05
N SER A 107 -18.97 -25.06 43.53
CA SER A 107 -18.75 -26.51 43.65
C SER A 107 -18.40 -26.97 45.07
N GLY A 108 -17.84 -26.09 45.91
CA GLY A 108 -17.57 -26.37 47.33
C GLY A 108 -18.73 -26.04 48.27
N ALA A 109 -19.68 -25.22 47.84
CA ALA A 109 -20.92 -24.90 48.55
C ALA A 109 -21.99 -25.94 48.21
N GLY A 110 -21.92 -27.11 48.85
CA GLY A 110 -22.92 -28.16 48.71
C GLY A 110 -24.34 -27.63 48.98
N SER A 111 -25.23 -27.87 48.01
CA SER A 111 -26.67 -27.52 47.97
C SER A 111 -27.02 -26.05 48.24
N VAL A 112 -27.59 -25.40 47.22
CA VAL A 112 -28.34 -24.14 47.38
C VAL A 112 -29.65 -24.48 48.10
N SER A 113 -29.91 -23.86 49.26
CA SER A 113 -31.21 -23.89 49.94
C SER A 113 -32.22 -22.98 49.24
#